data_AF-A0A1H2Q251-F1
#
_entry.id   AF-A0A1H2Q251-F1
#
_cell.length_a   1.000
_cell.length_b   1.000
_cell.length_c   1.000
_cell.angle_alpha   90.00
_cell.angle_beta   90.00
_cell.angle_gamma   90.00
#
_symmetry.space_group_name_H-M   'P 1'
#
loop_
_entity.id
_entity.type
_entity.pdbx_description
1 polymer ?
#
loop_
_entity_poly.entity_id
_entity_poly.type
_entity_poly.pdbx_seq_one_letter_code
_entity_poly.pdbx_strand_id
1 'polypeptide(L)'
;MERVETFVLTRGLNASQVLSFVHELETFKADVFFEKRRTSANGKSVLGMMSLFTSIRLGDKVELKVHGEDKEAVARVAAGYLGEAVEHENNNGYWEDEAAEHVERAMAGCMTHWNPNVRNIARSYLKTTRS
;
A
#
# COMPACT_ATOMS: atom_id res chain seq x y z
N MET A 1 4.21 -14.93 -16.24
CA MET A 1 4.95 -13.83 -16.90
C MET A 1 4.97 -12.65 -15.94
N GLU A 2 6.12 -12.00 -15.74
CA GLU A 2 6.28 -10.90 -14.78
C GLU A 2 5.98 -9.53 -15.44
N ARG A 3 5.60 -8.54 -14.64
CA ARG A 3 5.56 -7.11 -14.99
C ARG A 3 6.10 -6.30 -13.82
N VAL A 4 6.94 -5.31 -14.13
CA VAL A 4 7.48 -4.36 -13.15
C VAL A 4 7.16 -2.94 -13.61
N GLU A 5 6.66 -2.11 -12.70
CA GLU A 5 6.28 -0.72 -12.98
C GLU A 5 6.68 0.17 -11.81
N THR A 6 7.13 1.40 -12.09
CA THR A 6 7.57 2.33 -11.05
C THR A 6 6.69 3.57 -11.03
N PHE A 7 6.16 3.88 -9.85
CA PHE A 7 5.34 5.07 -9.61
C PHE A 7 6.11 6.08 -8.77
N VAL A 8 6.06 7.35 -9.16
CA VAL A 8 6.53 8.47 -8.33
C VAL A 8 5.30 9.04 -7.64
N LEU A 9 5.21 8.93 -6.33
CA LEU A 9 4.01 9.38 -5.63
C LEU A 9 3.98 10.91 -5.54
N THR A 10 3.05 11.53 -6.27
CA THR A 10 2.79 12.98 -6.21
C THR A 10 1.73 13.34 -5.17
N ARG A 11 0.99 12.34 -4.66
CA ARG A 11 0.05 12.43 -3.54
C ARG A 11 0.17 11.20 -2.62
N GLY A 12 -0.31 11.33 -1.38
CA GLY A 12 -0.47 10.20 -0.45
C GLY A 12 -1.80 9.47 -0.69
N LEU A 13 -1.91 8.25 -0.17
CA LEU A 13 -3.19 7.56 0.01
C LEU A 13 -3.52 7.55 1.49
N ASN A 14 -4.73 7.97 1.85
CA ASN A 14 -5.22 7.83 3.22
C ASN A 14 -5.62 6.37 3.52
N ALA A 15 -5.95 6.07 4.78
CA ALA A 15 -6.32 4.72 5.18
C ALA A 15 -7.50 4.13 4.39
N SER A 16 -8.54 4.92 4.07
CA SER A 16 -9.69 4.42 3.30
C SER A 16 -9.30 4.07 1.86
N GLN A 17 -8.50 4.92 1.20
CA GLN A 17 -8.00 4.67 -0.16
C GLN A 17 -7.09 3.45 -0.21
N VAL A 18 -6.22 3.25 0.79
CA VAL A 18 -5.38 2.04 0.88
C VAL A 18 -6.25 0.79 1.04
N LEU A 19 -7.30 0.86 1.86
CA LEU A 19 -8.22 -0.26 2.05
C LEU A 19 -8.95 -0.62 0.74
N SER A 20 -9.52 0.36 0.06
CA SER A 20 -10.18 0.18 -1.24
C SER A 20 -9.21 -0.41 -2.27
N PHE A 21 -7.98 0.12 -2.32
CA PHE A 21 -6.95 -0.37 -3.23
C PHE A 21 -6.62 -1.84 -3.00
N VAL A 22 -6.40 -2.23 -1.74
CA VAL A 22 -6.12 -3.62 -1.39
C VAL A 22 -7.29 -4.53 -1.73
N HIS A 23 -8.52 -4.09 -1.44
CA HIS A 23 -9.70 -4.90 -1.71
C HIS A 23 -9.90 -5.17 -3.21
N GLU A 24 -9.61 -4.17 -4.04
CA GLU A 24 -9.62 -4.35 -5.49
C GLU A 24 -8.50 -5.31 -5.93
N LEU A 25 -7.30 -5.20 -5.33
CA LEU A 25 -6.18 -6.10 -5.60
C LEU A 25 -6.43 -7.56 -5.20
N GLU A 26 -7.22 -7.80 -4.15
CA GLU A 26 -7.62 -9.14 -3.69
C GLU A 26 -8.44 -9.91 -4.73
N THR A 27 -9.13 -9.21 -5.63
CA THR A 27 -9.95 -9.83 -6.68
C THR A 27 -9.13 -10.51 -7.78
N PHE A 28 -7.87 -10.09 -7.95
CA PHE A 28 -6.97 -10.65 -8.96
C PHE A 28 -6.35 -11.97 -8.49
N LYS A 29 -5.99 -12.83 -9.44
CA LYS A 29 -5.24 -14.07 -9.18
C LYS A 29 -3.74 -13.84 -9.10
N ALA A 30 -3.19 -12.85 -9.82
CA ALA A 30 -1.75 -12.56 -9.80
C ALA A 30 -1.21 -12.32 -8.40
N ASP A 31 0.04 -12.73 -8.16
CA ASP A 31 0.80 -12.27 -7.01
C ASP A 31 1.23 -10.81 -7.23
N VAL A 32 0.94 -9.96 -6.25
CA VAL A 32 1.16 -8.50 -6.34
C VAL A 32 2.04 -8.08 -5.19
N PHE A 33 3.13 -7.37 -5.49
CA PHE A 33 4.04 -6.82 -4.49
C PHE A 33 4.34 -5.36 -4.77
N PHE A 34 4.42 -4.55 -3.71
CA PHE A 34 4.86 -3.17 -3.77
C PHE A 34 6.13 -3.00 -2.95
N GLU A 35 7.14 -2.37 -3.53
CA GLU A 35 8.44 -2.19 -2.92
C GLU A 35 8.80 -0.71 -2.83
N LYS A 36 9.24 -0.30 -1.64
CA LYS A 36 9.79 1.02 -1.37
C LYS A 36 11.15 0.86 -0.72
N ARG A 37 12.21 1.29 -1.41
CA ARG A 37 13.61 1.17 -0.98
C ARG A 37 14.05 -0.28 -0.72
N ARG A 38 13.85 -0.77 0.51
CA ARG A 38 14.20 -2.13 0.96
C ARG A 38 13.03 -2.83 1.64
N THR A 39 11.83 -2.27 1.58
CA THR A 39 10.63 -2.86 2.18
C THR A 39 9.71 -3.27 1.06
N SER A 40 9.40 -4.55 0.99
CA SER A 40 8.39 -5.10 0.08
C SER A 40 7.17 -5.53 0.88
N ALA A 41 5.98 -5.23 0.37
CA ALA A 41 4.69 -5.62 0.94
C ALA A 41 3.88 -6.40 -0.09
N ASN A 42 3.15 -7.41 0.36
CA ASN A 42 2.13 -8.05 -0.47
C ASN A 42 0.98 -7.04 -0.72
N GLY A 43 0.68 -6.77 -1.98
CA GLY A 43 -0.36 -5.83 -2.41
C GLY A 43 -1.78 -6.21 -1.96
N LYS A 44 -2.00 -7.48 -1.64
CA LYS A 44 -3.27 -8.02 -1.14
C LYS A 44 -3.31 -8.12 0.39
N SER A 45 -2.31 -7.59 1.10
CA SER A 45 -2.30 -7.56 2.56
C SER A 45 -2.63 -6.15 3.03
N VAL A 46 -3.81 -5.95 3.61
CA VAL A 46 -4.22 -4.66 4.16
C VAL A 46 -3.17 -4.13 5.14
N LEU A 47 -2.74 -4.96 6.09
CA LEU A 47 -1.74 -4.57 7.08
C LEU A 47 -0.36 -4.27 6.46
N GLY A 48 0.06 -5.04 5.46
CA GLY A 48 1.32 -4.83 4.76
C GLY A 48 1.34 -3.55 3.96
N MET A 49 0.26 -3.29 3.24
CA MET A 49 0.09 -2.08 2.46
C MET A 49 -0.02 -0.87 3.37
N MET A 50 -0.84 -0.90 4.43
CA MET A 50 -0.89 0.19 5.42
C MET A 50 0.49 0.47 6.03
N SER A 51 1.24 -0.57 6.39
CA SER A 51 2.62 -0.43 6.88
C SER A 51 3.56 0.17 5.83
N LEU A 52 3.41 -0.18 4.56
CA LEU A 52 4.21 0.41 3.48
C LEU A 52 3.84 1.89 3.27
N PHE A 53 2.54 2.21 3.16
CA PHE A 53 2.02 3.54 2.87
C PHE A 53 2.29 4.56 3.99
N THR A 54 2.19 4.16 5.25
CA THR A 54 2.61 5.01 6.39
C THR A 54 4.10 5.39 6.35
N SER A 55 4.92 4.65 5.60
CA SER A 55 6.34 4.99 5.43
C SER A 55 6.62 5.87 4.21
N ILE A 56 5.68 5.97 3.25
CA ILE A 56 5.86 6.66 1.97
C ILE A 56 5.69 8.17 2.14
N ARG A 57 6.53 8.95 1.46
CA ARG A 57 6.45 10.42 1.38
C ARG A 57 6.26 10.83 -0.08
N LEU A 58 5.77 12.04 -0.28
CA LEU A 58 5.69 12.63 -1.62
C LEU A 58 7.07 12.64 -2.29
N GLY A 59 7.12 12.27 -3.56
CA GLY A 59 8.33 12.10 -4.35
C GLY A 59 9.07 10.77 -4.15
N ASP A 60 8.67 9.94 -3.17
CA ASP A 60 9.21 8.58 -3.09
C ASP A 60 8.76 7.74 -4.30
N LYS A 61 9.64 6.81 -4.68
CA LYS A 61 9.36 5.80 -5.71
C LYS A 61 8.82 4.53 -5.07
N VAL A 62 7.75 4.00 -5.65
CA VAL A 62 7.17 2.71 -5.31
C VAL A 62 7.23 1.83 -6.56
N GLU A 63 7.86 0.66 -6.43
CA GLU A 63 7.96 -0.33 -7.48
C GLU A 63 6.86 -1.39 -7.30
N LEU A 64 6.03 -1.57 -8.32
CA LEU A 64 5.05 -2.63 -8.43
C LEU A 64 5.68 -3.83 -9.14
N LYS A 65 5.55 -5.02 -8.56
CA LYS A 65 5.89 -6.31 -9.18
C LYS A 65 4.66 -7.18 -9.23
N VAL A 66 4.30 -7.65 -10.42
CA VAL A 66 3.11 -8.48 -10.63
C VAL A 66 3.48 -9.76 -11.38
N HIS A 67 3.05 -10.90 -10.83
CA HIS A 67 3.22 -12.20 -11.46
C HIS A 67 1.86 -12.88 -11.66
N GLY A 68 1.43 -13.02 -12.91
CA GLY A 68 0.18 -13.71 -13.22
C GLY A 68 -0.38 -13.35 -14.59
N GLU A 69 -1.54 -13.90 -14.93
CA GLU A 69 -2.22 -13.71 -16.22
C GLU A 69 -2.94 -12.36 -16.30
N ASP A 70 -3.44 -11.86 -15.17
CA ASP A 70 -4.16 -10.59 -15.02
C ASP A 70 -3.24 -9.41 -14.66
N LYS A 71 -1.92 -9.55 -14.86
CA LYS A 71 -0.92 -8.53 -14.55
C LYS A 71 -1.17 -7.16 -15.18
N GLU A 72 -1.77 -7.14 -16.37
CA GLU A 72 -2.13 -5.92 -17.10
C GLU A 72 -3.30 -5.19 -16.43
N ALA A 73 -4.25 -5.94 -15.87
CA ALA A 73 -5.37 -5.37 -15.13
C ALA A 73 -4.89 -4.80 -13.78
N VAL A 74 -4.04 -5.54 -13.07
CA VAL A 74 -3.41 -5.06 -11.82
C VAL A 74 -2.63 -3.76 -12.04
N ALA A 75 -1.82 -3.68 -13.10
CA ALA A 75 -1.07 -2.46 -13.41
C ALA A 75 -1.98 -1.25 -13.67
N ARG A 76 -3.11 -1.45 -14.37
CA ARG A 76 -4.10 -0.38 -14.57
C ARG A 76 -4.74 0.08 -13.27
N VAL A 77 -5.11 -0.84 -12.39
CA VAL A 77 -5.65 -0.49 -11.06
C VAL A 77 -4.61 0.28 -10.27
N ALA A 78 -3.38 -0.21 -10.19
CA ALA A 78 -2.30 0.49 -9.49
C ALA A 78 -2.03 1.89 -10.05
N ALA A 79 -2.09 2.09 -11.37
CA ALA A 79 -1.98 3.40 -11.98
C ALA A 79 -3.14 4.34 -11.59
N GLY A 80 -4.36 3.83 -11.40
CA GLY A 80 -5.49 4.63 -10.92
C GLY A 80 -5.29 5.18 -9.50
N TYR A 81 -4.73 4.37 -8.59
CA TYR A 81 -4.45 4.81 -7.23
C TYR A 81 -3.16 5.64 -7.12
N LEU A 82 -2.09 5.26 -7.82
CA LEU A 82 -0.73 5.79 -7.62
C LEU A 82 -0.24 6.77 -8.70
N GLY A 83 -0.92 6.86 -9.84
CA GLY A 83 -0.56 7.75 -10.95
C GLY A 83 -0.93 9.21 -10.74
N GLU A 84 -0.67 10.04 -11.77
CA GLU A 84 -1.12 11.44 -11.81
C GLU A 84 -2.66 11.47 -11.82
N ALA A 85 -3.22 12.10 -10.79
CA ALA A 85 -4.57 11.88 -10.29
C ALA A 85 -5.70 11.94 -11.34
N VAL A 86 -6.60 10.96 -11.24
CA VAL A 86 -8.03 11.28 -11.20
C VAL A 86 -8.31 11.74 -9.76
N GLU A 87 -8.90 12.92 -9.58
CA GLU A 87 -9.48 13.31 -8.30
C GLU A 87 -10.56 12.29 -7.97
N HIS A 88 -10.31 11.43 -6.98
CA HIS A 88 -11.41 10.74 -6.34
C HIS A 88 -12.08 11.77 -5.45
N GLU A 89 -13.24 12.26 -5.85
CA GLU A 89 -14.14 12.95 -4.93
C GLU A 89 -14.38 11.99 -3.76
N ASN A 90 -13.71 12.25 -2.63
CA ASN A 90 -14.01 11.57 -1.39
C ASN A 90 -15.37 12.09 -0.93
N ASN A 91 -16.44 11.37 -1.27
CA ASN A 91 -17.78 11.64 -0.77
C ASN A 91 -17.98 11.06 0.64
N ASN A 92 -16.94 11.10 1.46
CA ASN A 92 -16.95 10.60 2.82
C ASN A 92 -17.57 11.65 3.76
N GLY A 93 -18.28 11.18 4.78
CA GLY A 93 -18.70 12.02 5.88
C GLY A 93 -17.54 12.39 6.81
N TYR A 94 -17.66 13.49 7.55
CA TYR A 94 -16.65 13.94 8.53
C TYR A 94 -16.18 12.81 9.47
N TRP A 95 -17.11 12.00 10.00
CA TRP A 95 -16.78 10.90 10.91
C TRP A 95 -16.02 9.75 10.24
N GLU A 96 -16.18 9.55 8.94
CA GLU A 96 -15.46 8.51 8.20
C GLU A 96 -14.01 8.95 7.98
N ASP A 97 -13.80 10.22 7.63
CA ASP A 97 -12.48 10.80 7.47
C ASP A 97 -11.72 10.86 8.81
N GLU A 98 -12.41 11.26 9.87
CA GLU A 98 -11.86 11.27 11.23
C GLU A 98 -11.40 9.87 11.64
N ALA A 99 -12.28 8.85 11.46
CA ALA A 99 -11.95 7.47 11.79
C ALA A 99 -10.76 6.95 10.99
N ALA A 100 -10.67 7.29 9.69
CA ALA A 100 -9.54 6.92 8.85
C ALA A 100 -8.23 7.56 9.37
N GLU A 101 -8.26 8.83 9.76
CA GLU A 101 -7.10 9.52 10.33
C GLU A 101 -6.66 8.88 11.66
N HIS A 102 -7.60 8.49 12.52
CA HIS A 102 -7.30 7.81 13.78
C HIS A 102 -6.59 6.46 13.56
N VAL A 103 -7.07 5.67 12.59
CA VAL A 103 -6.43 4.39 12.23
C VAL A 103 -5.01 4.63 11.72
N GLU A 104 -4.83 5.60 10.83
CA GLU A 104 -3.52 5.94 10.28
C GLU A 104 -2.53 6.36 11.37
N ARG A 105 -2.97 7.24 12.28
CA ARG A 105 -2.17 7.72 13.41
C ARG A 105 -1.78 6.60 14.35
N ALA A 106 -2.71 5.71 14.68
CA ALA A 106 -2.45 4.55 15.53
C ALA A 106 -1.41 3.60 14.89
N MET A 107 -1.57 3.29 13.60
CA MET A 107 -0.63 2.41 12.88
C MET A 107 0.78 3.03 12.80
N ALA A 108 0.88 4.32 12.46
CA ALA A 108 2.16 5.01 12.40
C ALA A 108 2.88 4.99 13.76
N GLY A 109 2.16 5.27 14.85
CA GLY A 109 2.70 5.26 16.21
C GLY A 109 3.18 3.89 16.68
N CYS A 110 2.53 2.81 16.25
CA CYS A 110 2.99 1.45 16.55
C CYS A 110 4.36 1.16 15.91
N MET A 111 4.61 1.62 14.68
CA MET A 111 5.83 1.26 13.96
C MET A 111 7.09 1.99 14.45
N THR A 112 6.98 3.15 15.08
CA THR A 112 8.13 3.95 15.51
C THR A 112 8.83 3.42 16.76
N HIS A 113 8.18 2.57 17.56
CA HIS A 113 8.66 2.17 18.89
C HIS A 113 9.09 0.70 19.00
N TRP A 114 9.05 -0.07 17.92
CA TRP A 114 9.39 -1.50 17.99
C TRP A 114 10.88 -1.77 18.06
N ASN A 115 11.29 -2.52 19.08
CA ASN A 115 12.59 -3.20 19.13
C ASN A 115 12.77 -4.11 17.88
N PRO A 116 13.99 -4.25 17.35
CA PRO A 116 14.32 -5.17 16.25
C PRO A 116 13.68 -6.57 16.30
N ASN A 117 13.61 -7.21 17.47
CA ASN A 117 13.05 -8.56 17.62
C ASN A 117 11.54 -8.59 17.36
N VAL A 118 10.80 -7.66 17.97
CA VAL A 118 9.35 -7.51 17.76
C VAL A 118 9.08 -7.16 16.30
N ARG A 119 9.87 -6.25 15.73
CA ARG A 119 9.76 -5.87 14.32
C ARG A 119 9.98 -7.04 13.38
N ASN A 120 10.96 -7.91 13.66
CA ASN A 120 11.22 -9.09 12.85
C ASN A 120 10.05 -10.07 12.87
N ILE A 121 9.44 -10.29 14.03
CA ILE A 121 8.24 -11.15 14.16
C ILE A 121 7.03 -10.50 13.46
N ALA A 122 6.81 -9.21 13.66
CA ALA A 122 5.68 -8.48 13.09
C ALA A 122 5.64 -8.54 11.55
N ARG A 123 6.79 -8.62 10.88
CA ARG A 123 6.86 -8.73 9.41
C ARG A 123 6.04 -9.88 8.83
N SER A 124 6.00 -11.04 9.49
CA SER A 124 5.24 -12.20 9.00
C SER A 124 3.73 -11.94 9.02
N TYR A 125 3.24 -11.21 10.01
CA TYR A 125 1.85 -10.77 10.14
C TYR A 125 1.50 -9.66 9.16
N LEU A 126 2.42 -8.71 8.98
CA LEU A 126 2.28 -7.63 8.00
C LEU A 126 2.45 -8.13 6.55
N LYS A 127 2.89 -9.38 6.32
CA LYS A 127 3.26 -9.87 4.99
C LYS A 127 4.26 -8.94 4.27
N THR A 128 5.21 -8.41 5.05
CA THR A 128 6.29 -7.57 4.54
C THR A 128 7.62 -8.30 4.61
N THR A 129 8.50 -8.03 3.65
CA THR A 129 9.87 -8.54 3.62
C THR A 129 10.85 -7.38 3.49
N ARG A 130 12.11 -7.65 3.84
CA ARG A 130 13.21 -6.70 3.63
C ARG A 130 14.17 -7.28 2.60
N SER A 131 14.38 -6.56 1.50
CA SER A 131 15.38 -6.88 0.48
C SER A 131 16.79 -6.42 0.91
#